data_AF-A0A224YLB1-F1
#
_entry.id   AF-A0A224YLB1-F1
#
_cell.length_a   1.000
_cell.length_b   1.000
_cell.length_c   1.000
_cell.angle_alpha   90.00
_cell.angle_beta   90.00
_cell.angle_gamma   90.00
#
_symmetry.space_group_name_H-M   'P 1'
#
loop_
_entity.id
_entity.type
_entity.pdbx_description
1 polymer ?
#
loop_
_entity_poly.entity_id
_entity_poly.type
_entity_poly.pdbx_seq_one_letter_code
_entity_poly.pdbx_strand_id
1 'polypeptide(L)'
;MKRATKRRKNCNHSYNESIMIKQPYAALTVAAVLNVYSPWYINASFETYNVTKFMDTKLRIWTYNSTQIYGAHECTVDDIETLNQDHVYFNRSYYLRHNKSVITTRLRGTFERRDPSLMAVGGRDTTADHTESLEFASDSYQCGVFRVSYRGGGRSGLKTKIEQESQSNHVWTTSKR
;
A
#
# COMPACT_ATOMS: atom_id res chain seq x y z
N MET A 1 25.56 -23.08 -19.29
CA MET A 1 24.23 -23.06 -18.64
C MET A 1 24.38 -22.74 -17.16
N LYS A 2 24.12 -21.50 -16.74
CA LYS A 2 24.15 -21.11 -15.31
C LYS A 2 22.70 -21.04 -14.82
N ARG A 3 22.32 -21.93 -13.90
CA ARG A 3 21.02 -21.92 -13.21
C ARG A 3 20.96 -20.68 -12.31
N ALA A 4 20.04 -19.77 -12.58
CA ALA A 4 19.75 -18.64 -11.70
C ALA A 4 18.62 -19.03 -10.73
N THR A 5 18.88 -18.83 -9.44
CA THR A 5 18.02 -19.20 -8.32
C THR A 5 16.92 -18.17 -8.12
N LYS A 6 15.67 -18.64 -8.13
CA LYS A 6 14.43 -17.88 -7.93
C LYS A 6 14.35 -17.36 -6.48
N ARG A 7 14.63 -16.07 -6.24
CA ARG A 7 14.28 -15.42 -4.95
C ARG A 7 12.85 -14.89 -5.00
N ARG A 8 11.90 -15.71 -4.58
CA ARG A 8 10.54 -15.27 -4.21
C ARG A 8 10.63 -14.53 -2.86
N LYS A 9 10.33 -13.23 -2.83
CA LYS A 9 9.96 -12.56 -1.59
C LYS A 9 8.44 -12.75 -1.40
N ASN A 10 8.08 -13.77 -0.62
CA ASN A 10 6.69 -14.07 -0.26
C ASN A 10 6.17 -13.01 0.73
N CYS A 11 5.07 -12.34 0.40
CA CYS A 11 4.27 -11.56 1.35
C CYS A 11 3.23 -12.46 2.03
N ASN A 12 3.67 -13.59 2.60
CA ASN A 12 2.80 -14.46 3.38
C ASN A 12 3.26 -14.38 4.83
N HIS A 13 2.49 -13.70 5.69
CA HIS A 13 2.60 -13.93 7.12
C HIS A 13 1.76 -15.15 7.49
N SER A 14 2.39 -16.08 8.18
CA SER A 14 1.82 -17.29 8.76
C SER A 14 0.94 -16.91 9.95
N TYR A 15 -0.38 -17.09 9.83
CA TYR A 15 -1.24 -17.10 11.01
C TYR A 15 -1.01 -18.42 11.75
N ASN A 16 -0.41 -18.35 12.95
CA ASN A 16 -0.44 -19.46 13.90
C ASN A 16 -1.84 -19.50 14.53
N GLU A 17 -2.71 -20.35 13.99
CA GLU A 17 -3.93 -20.76 14.69
C GLU A 17 -3.58 -21.87 15.69
N SER A 18 -3.37 -21.52 16.96
CA SER A 18 -3.48 -22.49 18.04
C SER A 18 -4.96 -22.61 18.44
N ILE A 19 -5.60 -23.67 17.97
CA ILE A 19 -6.90 -24.15 18.42
C ILE A 19 -6.82 -24.41 19.93
N MET A 20 -7.58 -23.66 20.74
CA MET A 20 -7.89 -24.05 22.11
C MET A 20 -9.36 -24.44 22.23
N ILE A 21 -9.53 -25.63 22.78
CA ILE A 21 -10.73 -26.44 22.91
C ILE A 21 -11.73 -25.73 23.84
N LYS A 22 -12.99 -25.64 23.40
CA LYS A 22 -14.13 -25.24 24.24
C LYS A 22 -14.46 -26.36 25.23
N GLN A 23 -14.62 -26.05 26.52
CA GLN A 23 -15.73 -26.50 27.40
C GLN A 23 -15.60 -25.93 28.84
N PRO A 24 -16.67 -25.90 29.67
CA PRO A 24 -17.21 -24.65 30.25
C PRO A 24 -17.00 -24.46 31.76
N TYR A 25 -17.13 -23.19 32.18
CA TYR A 25 -17.51 -22.65 33.50
C TYR A 25 -17.06 -23.37 34.79
N ALA A 26 -16.14 -22.74 35.54
CA ALA A 26 -16.28 -22.46 36.98
C ALA A 26 -14.99 -21.84 37.55
N ALA A 27 -14.94 -20.52 37.66
CA ALA A 27 -14.22 -19.78 38.71
C ALA A 27 -14.38 -18.27 38.48
N LEU A 28 -15.58 -17.77 38.76
CA LEU A 28 -15.80 -16.37 39.07
C LEU A 28 -15.30 -16.14 40.50
N THR A 29 -14.07 -15.61 40.63
CA THR A 29 -13.47 -14.84 41.75
C THR A 29 -11.94 -14.92 41.53
N VAL A 30 -11.25 -13.98 40.90
CA VAL A 30 -10.91 -12.62 41.37
C VAL A 30 -10.54 -11.81 40.12
N ALA A 31 -11.46 -11.01 39.59
CA ALA A 31 -11.14 -10.01 38.55
C ALA A 31 -11.71 -8.62 38.90
N ALA A 32 -12.07 -8.40 40.17
CA ALA A 32 -12.51 -7.11 40.67
C ALA A 32 -11.37 -6.27 41.30
N VAL A 33 -10.13 -6.79 41.37
CA VAL A 33 -9.02 -6.13 42.09
C VAL A 33 -7.89 -5.64 41.17
N LEU A 34 -7.92 -5.91 39.87
CA LEU A 34 -6.99 -5.26 38.91
C LEU A 34 -7.57 -3.99 38.26
N ASN A 35 -8.75 -3.53 38.68
CA ASN A 35 -9.37 -2.29 38.19
C ASN A 35 -9.08 -1.04 39.06
N VAL A 36 -8.14 -1.11 40.02
CA VAL A 36 -7.83 0.03 40.91
C VAL A 36 -6.34 0.42 40.92
N TYR A 37 -5.45 -0.35 40.29
CA TYR A 37 -4.03 0.04 40.16
C TYR A 37 -3.53 -0.13 38.73
N SER A 38 -4.06 0.68 37.80
CA SER A 38 -3.28 1.29 36.72
C SER A 38 -4.18 2.01 35.70
N PRO A 39 -4.58 3.27 35.91
CA PRO A 39 -5.04 4.13 34.82
C PRO A 39 -3.88 4.63 33.93
N TRP A 40 -2.74 3.94 33.91
CA TRP A 40 -1.55 4.33 33.17
C TRP A 40 -1.53 3.63 31.80
N TYR A 41 -1.92 4.39 30.77
CA TYR A 41 -1.33 4.32 29.43
C TYR A 41 -1.39 2.96 28.71
N ILE A 42 -2.55 2.61 28.13
CA ILE A 42 -2.50 2.06 26.77
C ILE A 42 -2.43 3.27 25.84
N ASN A 43 -1.25 3.88 25.74
CA ASN A 43 -0.92 4.63 24.54
C ASN A 43 -0.79 3.59 23.44
N ALA A 44 -1.91 3.22 22.82
CA ALA A 44 -1.88 2.59 21.51
C ALA A 44 -1.34 3.66 20.55
N SER A 45 -0.01 3.81 20.50
CA SER A 45 0.64 4.57 19.46
C SER A 45 0.46 3.76 18.19
N PHE A 46 -0.55 4.10 17.40
CA PHE A 46 -0.60 3.62 16.03
C PHE A 46 0.65 4.14 15.34
N GLU A 47 1.51 3.22 14.91
CA GLU A 47 2.70 3.59 14.15
C GLU A 47 2.25 4.37 12.92
N THR A 48 2.66 5.63 12.86
CA THR A 48 2.30 6.53 11.77
C THR A 48 3.27 6.26 10.63
N TYR A 49 2.80 5.57 9.59
CA TYR A 49 3.62 5.28 8.42
C TYR A 49 4.01 6.56 7.70
N ASN A 50 5.18 6.56 7.07
CA ASN A 50 5.71 7.71 6.35
C ASN A 50 5.70 7.48 4.84
N VAL A 51 4.81 8.14 4.13
CA VAL A 51 4.67 8.03 2.68
C VAL A 51 5.89 8.57 1.93
N THR A 52 6.55 9.61 2.46
CA THR A 52 7.81 10.12 1.88
C THR A 52 8.88 9.03 1.91
N LYS A 53 9.00 8.28 3.01
CA LYS A 53 9.91 7.14 3.11
C LYS A 53 9.55 6.00 2.17
N PHE A 54 8.26 5.73 1.96
CA PHE A 54 7.79 4.73 0.99
C PHE A 54 8.17 5.11 -0.46
N MET A 55 8.07 6.39 -0.79
CA MET A 55 8.34 6.91 -2.13
C MET A 55 9.83 7.14 -2.39
N ASP A 56 10.69 7.04 -1.37
CA ASP A 56 12.15 7.14 -1.48
C ASP A 56 12.75 5.82 -2.00
N THR A 57 12.49 5.57 -3.28
CA THR A 57 13.01 4.41 -3.99
C THR A 57 13.44 4.77 -5.40
N LYS A 58 14.43 4.01 -5.90
CA LYS A 58 14.87 4.00 -7.30
C LYS A 58 14.20 2.88 -8.11
N LEU A 59 13.43 2.02 -7.45
CA LEU A 59 12.73 0.90 -8.06
C LEU A 59 11.31 1.32 -8.44
N ARG A 60 10.72 0.58 -9.38
CA ARG A 60 9.34 0.82 -9.78
C ARG A 60 8.39 0.27 -8.73
N ILE A 61 7.33 1.02 -8.47
CA ILE A 61 6.29 0.64 -7.51
C ILE A 61 5.10 0.08 -8.30
N TRP A 62 4.84 -1.21 -8.15
CA TRP A 62 3.75 -1.90 -8.82
C TRP A 62 2.52 -1.98 -7.92
N THR A 63 1.34 -1.70 -8.49
CA THR A 63 0.09 -2.05 -7.83
C THR A 63 -0.21 -3.52 -8.09
N TYR A 64 -0.13 -4.34 -7.05
CA TYR A 64 -0.38 -5.78 -7.15
C TYR A 64 -1.87 -6.12 -7.06
N ASN A 65 -2.58 -5.46 -6.15
CA ASN A 65 -4.01 -5.67 -5.95
C ASN A 65 -4.70 -4.32 -5.71
N SER A 66 -5.95 -4.19 -6.16
CA SER A 66 -6.77 -3.01 -5.90
C SER A 66 -8.24 -3.38 -5.78
N THR A 67 -8.93 -2.74 -4.84
CA THR A 67 -10.39 -2.79 -4.74
C THR A 67 -11.07 -1.71 -5.57
N GLN A 68 -10.33 -0.96 -6.40
CA GLN A 68 -10.89 0.06 -7.27
C GLN A 68 -11.74 -0.58 -8.38
N ILE A 69 -13.05 -0.37 -8.33
CA ILE A 69 -14.03 -1.01 -9.21
C ILE A 69 -14.11 -0.32 -10.58
N TYR A 70 -13.79 0.98 -10.65
CA TYR A 70 -13.93 1.80 -11.87
C TYR A 70 -12.57 2.10 -12.51
N GLY A 71 -12.49 1.93 -13.83
CA GLY A 71 -11.31 2.26 -14.64
C GLY A 71 -10.65 1.07 -15.32
N ALA A 72 -10.80 -0.16 -14.78
CA ALA A 72 -10.14 -1.37 -15.31
C ALA A 72 -8.65 -1.15 -15.63
N HIS A 73 -7.97 -0.40 -14.76
CA HIS A 73 -6.53 -0.15 -14.87
C HIS A 73 -5.80 -1.42 -14.43
N GLU A 74 -5.18 -2.10 -15.38
CA GLU A 74 -4.35 -3.27 -15.12
C GLU A 74 -2.88 -2.86 -15.11
N CYS A 75 -2.03 -3.67 -14.47
CA CYS A 75 -0.57 -3.50 -14.52
C CYS A 75 -0.11 -2.07 -14.17
N THR A 76 -0.73 -1.45 -13.15
CA THR A 76 -0.38 -0.08 -12.76
C THR A 76 1.00 -0.03 -12.13
N VAL A 77 1.85 0.85 -12.64
CA VAL A 77 3.22 1.07 -12.17
C VAL A 77 3.51 2.55 -12.01
N ASP A 78 4.09 2.91 -10.88
CA ASP A 78 4.57 4.25 -10.57
C ASP A 78 6.11 4.24 -10.69
N ASP A 79 6.64 5.15 -11.53
CA ASP A 79 8.08 5.35 -11.75
C ASP A 79 8.47 6.73 -11.22
N ILE A 80 9.35 6.79 -10.21
CA ILE A 80 9.71 8.03 -9.52
C ILE A 80 10.69 8.83 -10.38
N GLU A 81 10.36 10.09 -10.67
CA GLU A 81 11.25 11.01 -11.38
C GLU A 81 12.18 11.73 -10.40
N THR A 82 11.58 12.38 -9.41
CA THR A 82 12.30 13.21 -8.43
C THR A 82 11.51 13.26 -7.12
N LEU A 83 12.23 13.24 -6.01
CA LEU A 83 11.68 13.28 -4.67
C LEU A 83 12.37 14.39 -3.84
N ASN A 84 11.56 15.18 -3.15
CA ASN A 84 11.99 16.25 -2.27
C ASN A 84 11.19 16.16 -0.95
N GLN A 85 11.49 17.04 0.01
CA GLN A 85 10.80 17.04 1.32
C GLN A 85 9.31 17.35 1.23
N ASP A 86 8.86 18.16 0.27
CA ASP A 86 7.45 18.58 0.15
C ASP A 86 6.65 17.77 -0.89
N HIS A 87 7.31 17.13 -1.86
CA HIS A 87 6.62 16.49 -2.97
C HIS A 87 7.45 15.42 -3.68
N VAL A 88 6.75 14.59 -4.45
CA VAL A 88 7.29 13.62 -5.39
C VAL A 88 6.68 13.83 -6.77
N TYR A 89 7.52 13.80 -7.80
CA TYR A 89 7.08 13.69 -9.19
C TYR A 89 7.27 12.25 -9.66
N PHE A 90 6.25 11.70 -10.30
CA PHE A 90 6.27 10.32 -10.78
C PHE A 90 5.39 10.13 -12.01
N ASN A 91 5.74 9.13 -12.81
CA ASN A 91 4.95 8.68 -13.95
C ASN A 91 4.14 7.47 -13.56
N ARG A 92 2.82 7.57 -13.63
CA ARG A 92 1.92 6.43 -13.46
C ARG A 92 1.53 5.89 -14.81
N SER A 93 1.94 4.66 -15.09
CA SER A 93 1.55 3.93 -16.30
C SER A 93 0.59 2.81 -15.96
N TYR A 94 -0.43 2.59 -16.79
CA TYR A 94 -1.38 1.49 -16.62
C TYR A 94 -1.93 1.04 -17.97
N TYR A 95 -2.35 -0.22 -18.02
CA TYR A 95 -2.99 -0.81 -19.19
C TYR A 95 -4.51 -0.65 -19.10
N LEU A 96 -5.11 -0.06 -20.13
CA LEU A 96 -6.57 0.03 -20.27
C LEU A 96 -7.09 -1.18 -21.03
N ARG A 97 -7.78 -2.08 -20.34
CA ARG A 97 -8.31 -3.30 -20.93
C ARG A 97 -9.26 -3.03 -22.11
N HIS A 98 -10.12 -2.01 -21.99
CA HIS A 98 -11.10 -1.66 -23.03
C HIS A 98 -10.44 -1.14 -24.31
N ASN A 99 -9.40 -0.31 -24.19
CA ASN A 99 -8.74 0.34 -25.32
C ASN A 99 -7.45 -0.36 -25.77
N LYS A 100 -7.07 -1.46 -25.11
CA LYS A 100 -5.84 -2.23 -25.34
C LYS A 100 -4.57 -1.38 -25.47
N SER A 101 -4.49 -0.32 -24.67
CA SER A 101 -3.41 0.67 -24.74
C SER A 101 -2.80 0.89 -23.36
N VAL A 102 -1.52 1.25 -23.37
CA VAL A 102 -0.81 1.73 -22.19
C VAL A 102 -0.93 3.24 -22.15
N ILE A 103 -1.41 3.77 -21.03
CA ILE A 103 -1.48 5.21 -20.77
C ILE A 103 -0.47 5.55 -19.70
N THR A 104 0.27 6.65 -19.89
CA THR A 104 1.19 7.20 -18.90
C THR A 104 0.76 8.62 -18.54
N THR A 105 0.59 8.86 -17.25
CA THR A 105 0.23 10.18 -16.71
C THR A 105 1.36 10.70 -15.83
N ARG A 106 1.70 11.99 -16.00
CA ARG A 106 2.67 12.70 -15.15
C ARG A 106 1.96 13.24 -13.93
N LEU A 107 2.36 12.78 -12.75
CA LEU A 107 1.70 13.10 -11.50
C LEU A 107 2.66 13.81 -10.53
N ARG A 108 2.05 14.61 -9.66
CA ARG A 108 2.67 15.20 -8.48
C ARG A 108 1.95 14.69 -7.24
N GLY A 109 2.69 14.09 -6.32
CA GLY A 109 2.26 13.84 -4.95
C GLY A 109 2.81 14.93 -4.03
N THR A 110 1.97 15.62 -3.28
CA THR A 110 2.38 16.60 -2.28
C THR A 110 2.17 16.00 -0.89
N PHE A 111 3.21 15.98 -0.07
CA PHE A 111 3.16 15.37 1.26
C PHE A 111 2.46 16.29 2.26
N GLU A 112 1.57 15.72 3.09
CA GLU A 112 0.91 16.49 4.14
C GLU A 112 1.84 16.64 5.34
N ARG A 113 2.08 17.88 5.77
CA ARG A 113 3.07 18.17 6.83
C ARG A 113 2.61 17.69 8.20
N ARG A 114 1.29 17.62 8.43
CA ARG A 114 0.69 17.21 9.70
C ARG A 114 0.35 15.72 9.76
N ASP A 115 0.37 15.04 8.63
CA ASP A 115 0.06 13.62 8.52
C ASP A 115 1.06 12.96 7.57
N PRO A 116 2.14 12.34 8.10
CA PRO A 116 3.20 11.76 7.28
C PRO A 116 2.72 10.56 6.46
N SER A 117 1.53 10.02 6.73
CA SER A 117 0.96 8.91 5.96
C SER A 117 0.24 9.39 4.69
N LEU A 118 -0.04 10.68 4.59
CA LEU A 118 -0.94 11.23 3.58
C LEU A 118 -0.18 12.01 2.50
N MET A 119 -0.56 11.76 1.24
CA MET A 119 -0.18 12.61 0.12
C MET A 119 -1.40 13.00 -0.73
N ALA A 120 -1.43 14.26 -1.17
CA ALA A 120 -2.38 14.74 -2.16
C ALA A 120 -1.79 14.54 -3.56
N VAL A 121 -2.50 13.87 -4.45
CA VAL A 121 -2.04 13.49 -5.79
C VAL A 121 -2.89 14.16 -6.85
N GLY A 122 -2.24 14.65 -7.91
CA GLY A 122 -2.88 15.17 -9.11
C GLY A 122 -1.92 15.23 -10.28
N GLY A 123 -2.39 15.78 -11.41
CA GLY A 123 -1.53 16.09 -12.55
C GLY A 123 -0.41 17.04 -12.15
N ARG A 124 0.75 16.93 -12.81
CA ARG A 124 1.96 17.70 -12.45
C ARG A 124 1.71 19.21 -12.30
N ASP A 125 0.86 19.75 -13.18
CA ASP A 125 0.56 21.18 -13.31
C ASP A 125 -0.90 21.50 -12.95
N THR A 126 -1.60 20.57 -12.30
CA THR A 126 -3.00 20.74 -11.92
C THR A 126 -3.20 20.59 -10.41
N THR A 127 -4.39 20.93 -9.93
CA THR A 127 -4.76 20.69 -8.54
C THR A 127 -4.87 19.19 -8.26
N ALA A 128 -4.47 18.79 -7.05
CA ALA A 128 -4.70 17.43 -6.57
C ALA A 128 -6.18 17.07 -6.64
N ASP A 129 -6.49 15.97 -7.33
CA ASP A 129 -7.83 15.43 -7.56
C ASP A 129 -8.15 14.24 -6.63
N HIS A 130 -7.13 13.67 -5.98
CA HIS A 130 -7.30 12.64 -4.96
C HIS A 130 -6.23 12.72 -3.86
N THR A 131 -6.42 11.94 -2.81
CA THR A 131 -5.42 11.68 -1.78
C THR A 131 -5.08 10.20 -1.74
N GLU A 132 -3.82 9.88 -1.48
CA GLU A 132 -3.35 8.53 -1.19
C GLU A 132 -2.78 8.51 0.25
N SER A 133 -3.35 7.67 1.10
CA SER A 133 -2.98 7.49 2.52
C SER A 133 -2.33 6.13 2.71
N LEU A 134 -1.14 6.07 3.30
CA LEU A 134 -0.41 4.84 3.59
C LEU A 134 -0.93 4.22 4.90
N GLU A 135 -1.83 3.25 4.76
CA GLU A 135 -2.51 2.59 5.90
C GLU A 135 -1.66 1.46 6.50
N PHE A 136 -0.67 0.96 5.75
CA PHE A 136 0.26 -0.07 6.17
C PHE A 136 1.55 0.02 5.37
N ALA A 137 2.70 -0.21 6.00
CA ALA A 137 3.96 -0.48 5.33
C ALA A 137 4.69 -1.64 6.01
N SER A 138 5.40 -2.45 5.22
CA SER A 138 6.41 -3.36 5.77
C SER A 138 7.53 -2.57 6.44
N ASP A 139 8.28 -3.18 7.37
CA ASP A 139 9.41 -2.54 8.07
C ASP A 139 10.44 -1.89 7.14
N SER A 140 10.68 -2.52 5.98
CA SER A 140 11.60 -2.05 4.94
C SER A 140 10.99 -1.06 3.95
N TYR A 141 9.71 -0.73 4.09
CA TYR A 141 8.93 0.11 3.18
C TYR A 141 8.85 -0.40 1.71
N GLN A 142 9.23 -1.65 1.46
CA GLN A 142 9.15 -2.28 0.13
C GLN A 142 7.72 -2.67 -0.27
N CYS A 143 6.80 -2.81 0.70
CA CYS A 143 5.39 -3.11 0.45
C CYS A 143 4.52 -2.16 1.27
N GLY A 144 3.39 -1.74 0.71
CA GLY A 144 2.46 -0.85 1.41
C GLY A 144 1.02 -0.99 0.94
N VAL A 145 0.08 -0.65 1.80
CA VAL A 145 -1.35 -0.57 1.47
C VAL A 145 -1.77 0.89 1.52
N PHE A 146 -2.29 1.36 0.40
CA PHE A 146 -2.76 2.72 0.21
C PHE A 146 -4.28 2.78 0.17
N ARG A 147 -4.87 3.70 0.93
CA ARG A 147 -6.25 4.15 0.73
C ARG A 147 -6.26 5.35 -0.21
N VAL A 148 -7.00 5.23 -1.29
CA VAL A 148 -7.19 6.28 -2.30
C VAL A 148 -8.57 6.89 -2.13
N SER A 149 -8.63 8.21 -2.02
CA SER A 149 -9.89 8.97 -1.87
C SER A 149 -9.95 10.10 -2.90
N TYR A 150 -10.97 10.12 -3.75
CA TYR A 150 -11.13 11.14 -4.79
C TYR A 150 -11.95 12.33 -4.29
N ARG A 151 -11.59 13.55 -4.69
CA ARG A 151 -12.37 14.76 -4.42
C ARG A 151 -13.64 14.77 -5.28
N GLY A 152 -14.77 15.21 -4.72
CA GLY A 152 -16.01 15.43 -5.48
C GLY A 152 -16.97 14.23 -5.59
N GLY A 153 -16.95 13.28 -4.65
CA GLY A 153 -17.94 12.17 -4.60
C GLY A 153 -17.52 10.89 -5.33
N GLY A 154 -16.28 10.80 -5.80
CA GLY A 154 -15.70 9.54 -6.28
C GLY A 154 -15.51 8.56 -5.11
N ARG A 155 -15.89 7.28 -5.33
CA ARG A 155 -15.73 6.23 -4.31
C ARG A 155 -14.27 6.01 -3.95
N SER A 156 -13.97 5.93 -2.65
CA SER A 156 -12.66 5.56 -2.13
C SER A 156 -12.35 4.08 -2.38
N GLY A 157 -11.08 3.72 -2.50
CA GLY A 157 -10.65 2.33 -2.69
C GLY A 157 -9.29 2.06 -2.02
N LEU A 158 -8.94 0.78 -1.85
CA LEU A 158 -7.64 0.35 -1.35
C LEU A 158 -6.78 -0.16 -2.51
N LYS A 159 -5.47 0.08 -2.42
CA LYS A 159 -4.43 -0.36 -3.37
C LYS A 159 -3.28 -0.97 -2.59
N THR A 160 -2.90 -2.20 -2.92
CA THR A 160 -1.67 -2.80 -2.42
C THR A 160 -0.56 -2.51 -3.40
N LYS A 161 0.46 -1.78 -2.95
CA LYS A 161 1.64 -1.42 -3.72
C LYS A 161 2.87 -2.19 -3.23
N ILE A 162 3.70 -2.62 -4.18
CA ILE A 162 4.90 -3.39 -3.94
C ILE A 162 6.02 -2.78 -4.79
N GLU A 163 7.12 -2.43 -4.15
CA GLU A 163 8.38 -2.07 -4.78
C GLU A 163 8.98 -3.33 -5.44
N GLN A 164 9.21 -3.28 -6.75
CA GLN A 164 9.89 -4.37 -7.45
C GLN A 164 11.06 -3.86 -8.28
N GLU A 165 12.18 -4.55 -8.14
CA GLU A 165 13.28 -4.45 -9.08
C GLU A 165 12.81 -5.06 -10.41
N SER A 166 13.02 -4.33 -11.52
CA SER A 166 12.67 -4.75 -12.87
C SER A 166 13.47 -6.00 -13.27
N GLN A 167 13.07 -7.18 -12.80
CA GLN A 167 13.61 -8.44 -13.27
C GLN A 167 12.89 -8.86 -14.55
N SER A 168 13.52 -8.53 -15.68
CA SER A 168 13.57 -9.35 -16.90
C SER A 168 12.25 -9.78 -17.56
N ASN A 169 11.93 -9.18 -18.71
CA ASN A 169 11.37 -9.82 -19.92
C ASN A 169 10.56 -11.12 -19.75
N HIS A 170 9.51 -11.12 -18.95
CA HIS A 170 8.50 -12.17 -18.99
C HIS A 170 7.21 -11.62 -19.57
N VAL A 171 7.06 -11.89 -20.87
CA VAL A 171 5.80 -11.91 -21.60
C VAL A 171 4.77 -12.65 -20.75
N TRP A 172 3.75 -11.93 -20.27
CA TRP A 172 2.55 -12.56 -19.71
C TRP A 172 1.77 -13.17 -20.88
N THR A 173 2.06 -14.42 -21.24
CA THR A 173 1.15 -15.20 -22.06
C THR A 173 -0.07 -15.54 -21.21
N THR A 174 -1.19 -14.86 -21.46
CA THR A 174 -2.50 -15.27 -20.94
C THR A 174 -2.82 -16.65 -21.51
N SER A 175 -2.75 -17.68 -20.68
CA SER A 175 -3.31 -18.99 -20.99
C SER A 175 -4.83 -18.84 -21.01
N LYS A 176 -5.42 -18.91 -22.22
CA LYS A 176 -6.86 -19.07 -22.42
C LYS A 176 -7.25 -20.45 -21.89
N ARG A 177 -8.28 -20.51 -21.04
CA ARG A 177 -9.14 -21.70 -20.95
C ARG A 177 -10.05 -21.75 -22.16
#